data_AF-W2SSY5-F1
#
_entry.id   AF-W2SSY5-F1
#
_cell.length_a   1.000
_cell.length_b   1.000
_cell.length_c   1.000
_cell.angle_alpha   90.00
_cell.angle_beta   90.00
_cell.angle_gamma   90.00
#
_symmetry.space_group_name_H-M   'P 1'
#
loop_
_entity.id
_entity.type
_entity.pdbx_description
1 polymer ?
#
loop_
_entity_poly.entity_id
_entity_poly.type
_entity_poly.pdbx_seq_one_letter_code
_entity_poly.pdbx_strand_id
1 'polypeptide(L)' 'MNSVLEVTRSGKPSILVPIFGDQMRNARLVEAKNTTIVIMKEDLNSETFVTALRQILSDDRYGLRQVAEIYKK' A
#
# COMPACT_ATOMS: atom_id res chain seq x y z
N MET A 1 -13.73 -5.48 -6.08
CA MET A 1 -13.18 -6.15 -4.89
C MET A 1 -11.88 -6.96 -5.11
N ASN A 2 -11.63 -7.53 -6.30
CA ASN A 2 -10.53 -8.49 -6.50
C ASN A 2 -9.12 -7.91 -6.28
N SER A 3 -8.85 -6.70 -6.78
CA SER A 3 -7.52 -6.09 -6.73
C SER A 3 -7.02 -5.76 -5.31
N VAL A 4 -7.90 -5.22 -4.44
CA VAL A 4 -7.53 -4.87 -3.06
C VAL A 4 -7.18 -6.13 -2.25
N LEU A 5 -7.98 -7.19 -2.40
CA LEU A 5 -7.71 -8.49 -1.78
C LEU A 5 -6.43 -9.13 -2.29
N GLU A 6 -6.15 -9.02 -3.59
CA GLU A 6 -4.93 -9.55 -4.20
C GLU A 6 -3.68 -8.85 -3.68
N VAL A 7 -3.69 -7.51 -3.61
CA VAL A 7 -2.61 -6.72 -3.01
C VAL A 7 -2.40 -7.10 -1.55
N THR A 8 -3.48 -7.20 -0.77
CA THR A 8 -3.48 -7.60 0.65
C THR A 8 -2.95 -9.03 0.86
N ARG A 9 -3.11 -9.92 -0.12
CA ARG A 9 -2.61 -11.30 -0.08
C ARG A 9 -1.17 -11.43 -0.56
N SER A 10 -0.73 -10.57 -1.47
CA SER A 10 0.62 -10.61 -2.05
C SER A 10 1.73 -10.34 -1.03
N GLY A 11 1.40 -9.67 0.09
CA GLY A 11 2.38 -9.26 1.10
C GLY A 11 3.38 -8.23 0.58
N LYS A 12 3.13 -7.64 -0.59
CA LYS A 12 4.02 -6.65 -1.21
C LYS A 12 3.67 -5.25 -0.73
N PRO A 13 4.68 -4.42 -0.48
CA PRO A 13 4.47 -3.00 -0.27
C PRO A 13 3.66 -2.38 -1.42
N SER A 14 2.63 -1.63 -1.07
CA SER A 14 1.70 -1.01 -2.02
C SER A 14 1.17 0.33 -1.52
N ILE A 15 0.76 1.19 -2.46
CA ILE A 15 0.00 2.40 -2.17
C ILE A 15 -1.40 2.21 -2.76
N LEU A 16 -2.43 2.34 -1.92
CA LEU A 16 -3.83 2.19 -2.32
C LEU A 16 -4.50 3.56 -2.34
N VAL A 17 -5.07 3.93 -3.50
CA VAL A 17 -5.93 5.10 -3.63
C VAL A 17 -7.35 4.61 -3.92
N PRO A 18 -8.23 4.53 -2.91
CA PRO A 18 -9.60 4.12 -3.13
C PRO A 18 -10.36 5.25 -3.83
N ILE A 19 -10.95 4.94 -4.97
CA ILE A 19 -11.64 5.95 -5.79
C ILE A 19 -13.12 5.98 -5.42
N PHE A 20 -13.84 4.85 -5.49
CA PHE A 20 -15.26 4.75 -5.11
C PHE A 20 -15.63 3.33 -4.64
N GLY A 21 -16.80 3.20 -3.99
CA GLY A 21 -17.45 1.91 -3.78
C GLY A 21 -16.80 1.00 -2.72
N ASP A 22 -16.61 -0.27 -3.07
CA ASP A 22 -16.18 -1.33 -2.16
C ASP A 22 -14.72 -1.19 -1.68
N GLN A 23 -13.86 -0.51 -2.46
CA GLN A 23 -12.47 -0.27 -2.11
C GLN A 23 -12.32 0.62 -0.87
N MET A 24 -13.24 1.57 -0.65
CA MET A 24 -13.25 2.44 0.55
C MET A 24 -13.46 1.62 1.83
N ARG A 25 -14.39 0.67 1.81
CA ARG A 25 -14.66 -0.21 2.97
C ARG A 25 -13.51 -1.16 3.22
N ASN A 26 -12.88 -1.65 2.14
CA ASN A 26 -11.78 -2.60 2.23
C ASN A 26 -10.44 -1.96 2.60
N ALA A 27 -10.25 -0.66 2.39
CA ALA A 27 -9.01 0.06 2.72
C ALA A 27 -8.60 -0.15 4.19
N ARG A 28 -9.56 -0.10 5.13
CA ARG A 28 -9.34 -0.38 6.56
C ARG A 28 -8.77 -1.78 6.84
N LEU A 29 -9.16 -2.75 6.02
CA LEU A 29 -8.73 -4.13 6.16
C LEU A 29 -7.29 -4.33 5.66
N VAL A 30 -6.83 -3.44 4.78
CA VAL A 30 -5.47 -3.45 4.22
C VAL A 30 -4.47 -2.75 5.14
N GLU A 31 -4.85 -1.67 5.81
CA GLU A 31 -3.99 -0.95 6.77
C GLU A 31 -3.48 -1.86 7.90
N ALA A 32 -4.29 -2.85 8.31
CA ALA A 32 -3.95 -3.79 9.38
C ALA A 32 -2.74 -4.69 9.08
N LYS A 33 -2.29 -4.79 7.81
CA LYS A 33 -1.20 -5.69 7.42
C LYS A 33 0.18 -5.03 7.36
N ASN A 34 0.32 -3.74 7.66
CA ASN A 34 1.58 -2.98 7.54
C ASN A 34 2.25 -3.08 6.15
N THR A 35 1.54 -3.51 5.10
CA THR A 35 2.08 -3.65 3.73
C THR A 35 1.56 -2.56 2.80
N THR A 36 0.63 -1.73 3.25
CA THR A 36 -0.05 -0.79 2.36
C THR A 36 -0.23 0.55 3.04
N ILE A 37 0.08 1.62 2.30
CA ILE A 37 -0.28 2.99 2.67
C ILE A 37 -1.55 3.35 1.90
N VAL A 38 -2.55 3.87 2.59
CA VAL A 38 -3.80 4.33 1.97
C VAL A 38 -3.74 5.86 1.83
N ILE A 39 -4.03 6.37 0.63
CA ILE A 39 -4.23 7.80 0.38
C ILE A 39 -5.65 7.95 -0.14
N MET A 40 -6.52 8.63 0.60
CA MET A 40 -7.89 8.88 0.12
C MET A 40 -7.83 9.76 -1.14
N LYS A 41 -8.76 9.55 -2.07
CA LYS A 41 -8.79 10.29 -3.34
C LYS A 41 -8.75 11.80 -3.13
N GLU A 42 -9.42 12.28 -2.09
CA GLU A 42 -9.52 13.69 -1.71
C GLU A 42 -8.17 14.28 -1.29
N ASP A 43 -7.30 13.44 -0.74
CA ASP A 43 -5.97 13.81 -0.23
C ASP A 43 -4.86 13.53 -1.27
N LEU A 44 -5.20 12.93 -2.42
CA LEU A 44 -4.21 12.59 -3.44
C LEU A 44 -3.72 13.85 -4.16
N ASN A 45 -2.45 14.18 -3.94
CA ASN A 45 -1.72 15.19 -4.67
C ASN A 45 -0.23 14.78 -4.77
N SER A 46 0.58 15.59 -5.46
CA SER A 46 1.99 15.27 -5.68
C SER A 46 2.78 15.12 -4.37
N GLU A 47 2.50 15.96 -3.37
CA GLU A 47 3.20 15.93 -2.09
C GLU A 47 2.84 14.69 -1.28
N THR A 48 1.55 14.38 -1.16
CA THR A 48 1.08 13.20 -0.41
C THR A 48 1.54 11.92 -1.07
N PHE A 49 1.53 11.86 -2.41
CA PHE A 49 2.02 10.72 -3.15
C PHE A 49 3.53 10.52 -3.00
N VAL A 50 4.35 11.57 -3.11
CA VAL A 50 5.80 11.48 -2.92
C VAL A 50 6.13 11.09 -1.48
N THR A 51 5.38 11.59 -0.51
CA THR A 51 5.56 11.25 0.91
C THR A 51 5.29 9.76 1.15
N ALA A 52 4.16 9.24 0.66
CA ALA A 52 3.83 7.83 0.75
C ALA A 52 4.88 6.94 0.05
N LEU A 53 5.38 7.37 -1.12
CA LEU A 53 6.43 6.64 -1.84
C LEU A 53 7.74 6.61 -1.05
N ARG A 54 8.15 7.72 -0.43
CA ARG A 54 9.35 7.75 0.42
C ARG A 54 9.17 6.86 1.65
N GLN A 55 8.01 6.95 2.30
CA GLN A 55 7.70 6.14 3.47
C GLN A 55 7.78 4.66 3.14
N ILE A 56 7.12 4.21 2.06
CA ILE A 56 7.06 2.79 1.74
C ILE A 56 8.43 2.21 1.38
N LEU A 57 9.30 3.01 0.74
CA LEU A 57 10.66 2.61 0.36
C LEU A 57 11.66 2.64 1.51
N SER A 58 11.45 3.48 2.53
CA SER A 58 12.43 3.72 3.59
C SER A 58 12.12 3.00 4.90
N ASP A 59 10.85 2.63 5.11
CA ASP A 59 10.38 2.08 6.36
C ASP A 59 10.31 0.55 6.29
N ASP A 60 11.13 -0.09 7.14
CA ASP A 60 11.27 -1.54 7.22
C ASP A 60 9.96 -2.26 7.56
N ARG A 61 8.98 -1.55 8.15
CA ARG A 61 7.65 -2.08 8.47
C ARG A 61 6.88 -2.54 7.23
N TYR A 62 7.14 -1.95 6.06
CA TYR A 62 6.47 -2.29 4.80
C TYR A 62 7.12 -3.44 4.02
N GLY A 63 8.12 -4.10 4.61
CA GLY A 63 8.68 -5.36 4.08
C GLY A 63 9.43 -5.21 2.76
N LEU A 64 9.73 -3.99 2.30
CA LEU A 64 10.35 -3.75 0.99
C LEU A 64 11.75 -4.34 0.89
N ARG A 65 12.54 -4.24 1.98
CA ARG A 65 13.82 -4.95 2.09
C ARG A 65 13.63 -6.47 2.02
N GLN A 66 12.62 -7.00 2.70
CA GLN A 66 12.35 -8.44 2.76
C GLN A 66 11.93 -9.00 1.39
N VAL A 67 11.13 -8.24 0.63
CA VAL A 67 10.77 -8.57 -0.76
C VAL A 67 11.98 -8.46 -1.68
N ALA A 68 12.81 -7.42 -1.55
CA ALA A 68 14.01 -7.25 -2.37
C ALA A 68 15.01 -8.40 -2.20
N GLU A 69 15.16 -8.95 -0.99
CA GLU A 69 16.02 -10.12 -0.74
C GLU A 69 15.49 -11.41 -1.38
N ILE A 70 14.17 -11.58 -1.53
CA ILE A 70 13.59 -12.76 -2.22
C ILE A 70 14.01 -12.80 -3.69
N TYR A 71 14.11 -11.64 -4.35
CA TYR A 71 14.48 -11.53 -5.76
C TYR A 71 16.00 -11.53 -6.02
N LYS A 72 16.84 -11.56 -4.98
CA LYS A 72 18.30 -11.68 -5.09
C LYS A 72 18.80 -13.15 -5.09
N LYS A 73 17.90 -14.12 -4.93
CA LYS A 73 18.17 -15.56 -5.10
C LYS A 73 17.99 -15.98 -6.55
#